data_AF-A0A849DM13-F1
#
_entry.id   AF-A0A849DM13-F1
#
_cell.length_a   1.000
_cell.length_b   1.000
_cell.length_c   1.000
_cell.angle_alpha   90.00
_cell.angle_beta   90.00
_cell.angle_gamma   90.00
#
_symmetry.space_group_name_H-M   'P 1'
#
loop_
_entity.id
_entity.type
_entity.pdbx_description
1 polymer ?
#
loop_
_entity_poly.entity_id
_entity_poly.type
_entity_poly.pdbx_seq_one_letter_code
_entity_poly.pdbx_strand_id
1 'polypeptide(L)'
;MGPPRWIRTRPWRLGAVAAAVIALIAAGTAIGLRPADAATVDTNAWYVLVNRHSAKVVDVYDFATTDGAPIVQWSRNDGYQQQWQFIEADSGYYKIKSRHSGKVLELPDAQDGTQLVQNTDSGSTLQHFRLADSADGYVRLINRHSNKALDVWEWSTADGGIISQYEDLDGYNQQWQLVSSDSASGDTSGCGSGTGNAEVVLDGSTWTATNGGSTVYTGTSMLSAMQAGVSSLTSGRTSKQRVVVRGSGTISAASRLSVPSYTILEVCGTVNVSGSGSGDQAVVYARGVTDVEIPYLTVTGTPLYGIFVRNGVNIALGQIDMRLSSGLGIRIDNHGDTSVRTRNVQIDNVYVSGTSNHGVETYGVDGLTIGTVTARNTGYSGLLLNDTINATVGTVDAEGAGSGTGYAAFRMANRNGRVNDAYPTNIRVGTVIARGGGRGVFCVSESGGAVIDRVDISGTESNSILLENCYNVTIAGISGSVNGSDVRIASRTEFAVSSDITLQNLTLTNSVITENPCAVNTVIQNITLVNSTINRC
;
A
#
# COMPACT_ATOMS: atom_id res chain seq x y z
N MET A 1 69.24 51.02 -6.84
CA MET A 1 69.50 52.48 -6.96
C MET A 1 68.12 53.12 -7.11
N GLY A 2 67.37 53.63 -6.12
CA GLY A 2 67.64 54.48 -4.94
C GLY A 2 67.33 55.95 -5.30
N PRO A 3 66.71 56.80 -4.44
CA PRO A 3 65.68 56.59 -3.41
C PRO A 3 64.59 57.74 -3.42
N PRO A 4 64.22 58.47 -2.34
CA PRO A 4 62.98 58.33 -1.56
C PRO A 4 62.20 59.67 -1.34
N ARG A 5 61.11 59.69 -0.54
CA ARG A 5 60.70 60.90 0.23
C ARG A 5 59.84 60.58 1.48
N TRP A 6 60.53 60.44 2.61
CA TRP A 6 60.35 61.10 3.93
C TRP A 6 59.25 62.19 4.07
N ILE A 7 58.63 62.56 5.20
CA ILE A 7 58.61 62.30 6.67
C ILE A 7 57.42 63.13 7.21
N ARG A 8 56.69 62.69 8.25
CA ARG A 8 56.46 63.51 9.47
C ARG A 8 55.79 62.72 10.62
N THR A 9 56.17 63.12 11.82
CA THR A 9 56.14 62.38 13.09
C THR A 9 55.24 63.03 14.15
N ARG A 10 54.56 62.18 14.97
CA ARG A 10 54.28 62.27 16.44
C ARG A 10 53.32 63.38 16.95
N PRO A 11 52.77 63.34 18.22
CA PRO A 11 52.82 62.35 19.32
C PRO A 11 51.46 62.06 20.06
N TRP A 12 51.56 61.27 21.14
CA TRP A 12 50.57 60.73 22.11
C TRP A 12 49.61 61.72 22.81
N ARG A 13 48.43 61.22 23.27
CA ARG A 13 48.02 61.10 24.71
C ARG A 13 46.58 60.56 24.91
N LEU A 14 46.47 59.61 25.85
CA LEU A 14 45.44 59.39 26.89
C LEU A 14 43.93 59.45 26.54
N GLY A 15 43.28 58.28 26.62
CA GLY A 15 42.29 58.02 27.68
C GLY A 15 40.78 58.04 27.32
N ALA A 16 40.12 56.97 27.78
CA ALA A 16 38.67 56.73 27.95
C ALA A 16 37.89 56.30 26.68
N VAL A 17 36.93 55.37 26.65
CA VAL A 17 36.28 54.39 27.56
C VAL A 17 35.16 53.75 26.68
N ALA A 18 34.82 52.46 26.88
CA ALA A 18 33.60 51.74 26.42
C ALA A 18 33.42 51.48 24.90
N ALA A 19 32.88 50.36 24.41
CA ALA A 19 32.47 49.08 24.98
C ALA A 19 32.22 48.09 23.82
N ALA A 20 32.39 46.80 24.12
CA ALA A 20 31.81 45.62 23.46
C ALA A 20 32.06 45.40 21.95
N VAL A 21 33.01 44.51 21.63
CA VAL A 21 32.96 43.72 20.39
C VAL A 21 32.50 42.31 20.76
N ILE A 22 31.30 41.95 20.31
CA ILE A 22 30.70 40.63 20.43
C ILE A 22 31.48 39.66 19.54
N ALA A 23 31.87 38.52 20.11
CA ALA A 23 32.43 37.38 19.40
C ALA A 23 31.37 36.80 18.44
N LEU A 24 31.67 36.82 17.14
CA LEU A 24 30.93 36.04 16.15
C LEU A 24 31.50 34.61 16.13
N ILE A 25 30.77 33.69 16.75
CA ILE A 25 30.93 32.25 16.54
C ILE A 25 30.46 31.97 15.11
N ALA A 26 31.40 31.65 14.22
CA ALA A 26 31.08 31.02 12.96
C ALA A 26 30.71 29.55 13.25
N ALA A 27 29.41 29.30 13.42
CA ALA A 27 28.87 27.94 13.38
C ALA A 27 28.93 27.46 11.92
N GLY A 28 30.06 26.87 11.53
CA GLY A 28 30.14 26.04 10.34
C GLY A 28 29.29 24.80 10.58
N THR A 29 28.07 24.79 10.04
CA THR A 29 27.27 23.56 9.96
C THR A 29 27.99 22.61 9.00
N ALA A 30 28.70 21.64 9.56
CA ALA A 30 29.03 20.43 8.83
C ALA A 30 27.71 19.80 8.40
N ILE A 31 27.40 19.87 7.10
CA ILE A 31 26.36 19.05 6.50
C ILE A 31 26.89 17.62 6.65
N GLY A 32 26.45 16.93 7.69
CA GLY A 32 26.59 15.49 7.75
C GLY A 32 25.86 14.94 6.54
N LEU A 33 26.61 14.49 5.53
CA LEU A 33 26.08 13.55 4.55
C LEU A 33 25.54 12.39 5.37
N ARG A 34 24.22 12.28 5.46
CA ARG A 34 23.59 11.07 5.96
C ARG A 34 24.06 9.95 5.01
N PRO A 35 24.55 8.81 5.50
CA PRO A 35 24.67 7.65 4.62
C PRO A 35 23.29 7.42 4.00
N ALA A 36 23.25 7.12 2.70
CA ALA A 36 22.02 6.69 2.06
C ALA A 36 21.53 5.43 2.80
N ASP A 37 20.41 5.55 3.51
CA ASP A 37 19.68 4.39 3.99
C ASP A 37 19.21 3.64 2.74
N ALA A 38 19.69 2.41 2.54
CA ALA A 38 19.16 1.54 1.50
C ALA A 38 17.68 1.27 1.77
N ALA A 39 16.86 1.16 0.72
CA ALA A 39 15.48 0.70 0.84
C ALA A 39 15.38 -0.52 1.77
N THR A 40 14.66 -0.36 2.88
CA THR A 40 14.42 -1.44 3.84
C THR A 40 13.37 -2.38 3.26
N VAL A 41 13.76 -3.62 3.02
CA VAL A 41 12.85 -4.69 2.59
C VAL A 41 12.34 -5.47 3.80
N ASP A 42 11.06 -5.84 3.82
CA ASP A 42 10.52 -6.76 4.82
C ASP A 42 10.90 -8.19 4.42
N THR A 43 11.84 -8.79 5.15
CA THR A 43 12.34 -10.12 4.86
C THR A 43 11.32 -11.23 5.11
N ASN A 44 10.19 -10.91 5.76
CA ASN A 44 9.10 -11.85 5.94
C ASN A 44 8.07 -11.79 4.81
N ALA A 45 8.14 -10.77 3.94
CA ALA A 45 7.22 -10.59 2.84
C ALA A 45 7.71 -11.25 1.54
N TRP A 46 6.74 -11.64 0.72
CA TRP A 46 6.96 -12.00 -0.68
C TRP A 46 6.73 -10.79 -1.58
N TYR A 47 7.50 -10.68 -2.65
CA TYR A 47 7.46 -9.55 -3.58
C TYR A 47 7.34 -10.01 -5.03
N VAL A 48 6.59 -9.25 -5.81
CA VAL A 48 6.72 -9.19 -7.26
C VAL A 48 7.67 -8.03 -7.59
N LEU A 49 8.73 -8.32 -8.36
CA LEU A 49 9.70 -7.32 -8.79
C LEU A 49 9.27 -6.78 -10.16
N VAL A 50 8.71 -5.57 -10.20
CA VAL A 50 8.17 -4.94 -11.42
C VAL A 50 9.22 -4.04 -12.05
N ASN A 51 9.61 -4.29 -13.31
CA ASN A 51 10.57 -3.47 -14.02
C ASN A 51 9.96 -2.11 -14.40
N ARG A 52 10.71 -1.02 -14.19
CA ARG A 52 10.27 0.34 -14.52
C ARG A 52 10.05 0.57 -16.02
N HIS A 53 10.91 0.00 -16.86
CA HIS A 53 10.85 0.21 -18.31
C HIS A 53 9.71 -0.58 -18.96
N SER A 54 9.60 -1.88 -18.68
CA SER A 54 8.66 -2.76 -19.37
C SER A 54 7.32 -2.95 -18.66
N ALA A 55 7.21 -2.55 -17.38
CA ALA A 55 6.10 -2.88 -16.48
C ALA A 55 5.87 -4.39 -16.25
N LYS A 56 6.80 -5.24 -16.70
CA LYS A 56 6.77 -6.69 -16.52
C LYS A 56 7.52 -7.11 -15.27
N VAL A 57 7.42 -8.38 -14.91
CA VAL A 57 7.90 -8.88 -13.62
C VAL A 57 8.91 -9.99 -13.77
N VAL A 58 9.82 -10.11 -12.81
CA VAL A 58 10.78 -11.22 -12.72
C VAL A 58 10.03 -12.54 -12.56
N ASP A 59 10.28 -13.49 -13.46
CA ASP A 59 9.55 -14.75 -13.60
C ASP A 59 10.53 -15.92 -13.83
N VAL A 60 10.26 -17.06 -13.19
CA VAL A 60 10.95 -18.33 -13.48
C VAL A 60 10.39 -18.95 -14.76
N TYR A 61 11.24 -19.02 -15.79
CA TYR A 61 10.82 -19.54 -17.10
C TYR A 61 10.27 -20.98 -17.02
N ASP A 62 9.13 -21.19 -17.68
CA ASP A 62 8.45 -22.47 -17.83
C ASP A 62 8.17 -23.22 -16.51
N PHE A 63 7.98 -22.47 -15.41
CA PHE A 63 7.74 -23.03 -14.07
C PHE A 63 8.83 -24.01 -13.62
N ALA A 64 10.05 -23.89 -14.17
CA ALA A 64 11.11 -24.83 -13.89
C ALA A 64 11.52 -24.80 -12.41
N THR A 65 11.92 -25.95 -11.88
CA THR A 65 12.38 -26.09 -10.48
C THR A 65 13.81 -26.63 -10.39
N THR A 66 14.48 -26.85 -11.52
CA THR A 66 15.86 -27.36 -11.59
C THR A 66 16.90 -26.26 -11.39
N ASP A 67 18.11 -26.65 -10.99
CA ASP A 67 19.26 -25.74 -10.95
C ASP A 67 19.62 -25.29 -12.36
N GLY A 68 20.05 -24.03 -12.49
CA GLY A 68 20.33 -23.38 -13.77
C GLY A 68 19.08 -22.98 -14.57
N ALA A 69 17.88 -23.08 -13.98
CA ALA A 69 16.66 -22.69 -14.67
C ALA A 69 16.67 -21.16 -14.96
N PRO A 70 16.34 -20.74 -16.20
CA PRO A 70 16.47 -19.35 -16.59
C PRO A 70 15.44 -18.43 -15.93
N ILE A 71 15.86 -17.20 -15.59
CA ILE A 71 14.97 -16.13 -15.16
C ILE A 71 14.74 -15.16 -16.30
N VAL A 72 13.48 -14.79 -16.50
CA VAL A 72 13.01 -13.90 -17.56
C VAL A 72 12.09 -12.84 -16.98
N GLN A 73 11.69 -11.86 -17.79
CA GLN A 73 10.52 -11.06 -17.51
C GLN A 73 9.28 -11.69 -18.15
N TRP A 74 8.13 -11.52 -17.49
CA TRP A 74 6.84 -11.91 -18.05
C TRP A 74 5.74 -10.95 -17.62
N SER A 75 4.66 -10.93 -18.37
CA SER A 75 3.42 -10.26 -17.98
C SER A 75 2.98 -10.73 -16.59
N ARG A 76 2.70 -9.77 -15.69
CA ARG A 76 2.32 -10.05 -14.31
C ARG A 76 1.03 -10.87 -14.25
N ASN A 77 1.10 -12.02 -13.59
CA ASN A 77 -0.04 -12.89 -13.32
C ASN A 77 -0.14 -13.29 -11.83
N ASP A 78 0.75 -12.75 -10.98
CA ASP A 78 0.81 -12.99 -9.54
C ASP A 78 0.96 -14.48 -9.17
N GLY A 79 1.39 -15.35 -10.08
CA GLY A 79 1.71 -16.74 -9.80
C GLY A 79 2.99 -16.89 -8.97
N TYR A 80 3.17 -18.02 -8.28
CA TYR A 80 4.31 -18.25 -7.38
C TYR A 80 5.67 -18.15 -8.06
N GLN A 81 5.74 -18.40 -9.36
CA GLN A 81 6.96 -18.27 -10.16
C GLN A 81 7.40 -16.81 -10.37
N GLN A 82 6.55 -15.84 -10.02
CA GLN A 82 6.81 -14.39 -10.07
C GLN A 82 7.03 -13.77 -8.68
N GLN A 83 7.11 -14.59 -7.63
CA GLN A 83 7.14 -14.15 -6.25
C GLN A 83 8.45 -14.50 -5.56
N TRP A 84 8.99 -13.52 -4.86
CA TRP A 84 10.37 -13.52 -4.40
C TRP A 84 10.48 -13.01 -2.96
N GLN A 85 11.17 -13.74 -2.11
CA GLN A 85 11.43 -13.35 -0.72
C GLN A 85 12.90 -12.94 -0.56
N PHE A 86 13.13 -11.83 0.12
CA PHE A 86 14.48 -11.40 0.48
C PHE A 86 14.88 -12.05 1.80
N ILE A 87 15.98 -12.81 1.78
CA ILE A 87 16.56 -13.47 2.96
C ILE A 87 17.89 -12.79 3.26
N GLU A 88 18.07 -12.29 4.48
CA GLU A 88 19.35 -11.70 4.88
C GLU A 88 20.49 -12.70 4.70
N ALA A 89 21.58 -12.24 4.07
CA ALA A 89 22.85 -12.93 4.06
C ALA A 89 23.73 -12.35 5.18
N ASP A 90 24.44 -11.26 4.90
CA ASP A 90 25.21 -10.47 5.86
C ASP A 90 25.49 -9.07 5.29
N SER A 91 25.89 -8.12 6.14
CA SER A 91 26.42 -6.81 5.71
C SER A 91 25.54 -6.03 4.70
N GLY A 92 24.22 -6.12 4.83
CA GLY A 92 23.26 -5.44 3.94
C GLY A 92 23.01 -6.12 2.59
N TYR A 93 23.44 -7.38 2.45
CA TYR A 93 23.14 -8.21 1.29
C TYR A 93 22.02 -9.21 1.58
N TYR A 94 21.28 -9.55 0.52
CA TYR A 94 20.17 -10.48 0.52
C TYR A 94 20.39 -11.59 -0.49
N LYS A 95 19.88 -12.78 -0.18
CA LYS A 95 19.51 -13.79 -1.17
C LYS A 95 18.06 -13.55 -1.56
N ILE A 96 17.72 -13.81 -2.81
CA ILE A 96 16.36 -13.60 -3.32
C ILE A 96 15.79 -14.96 -3.69
N LYS A 97 14.89 -15.46 -2.84
CA LYS A 97 14.34 -16.81 -2.91
C LYS A 97 13.06 -16.84 -3.71
N SER A 98 12.93 -17.77 -4.65
CA SER A 98 11.69 -18.05 -5.38
C SER A 98 10.65 -18.71 -4.47
N ARG A 99 9.39 -18.24 -4.50
CA ARG A 99 8.27 -18.91 -3.83
C ARG A 99 7.95 -20.25 -4.46
N HIS A 100 8.14 -20.35 -5.78
CA HIS A 100 7.80 -21.54 -6.58
C HIS A 100 8.72 -22.73 -6.31
N SER A 101 10.04 -22.53 -6.31
CA SER A 101 11.01 -23.61 -6.21
C SER A 101 11.74 -23.68 -4.86
N GLY A 102 11.69 -22.61 -4.07
CA GLY A 102 12.49 -22.44 -2.86
C GLY A 102 13.98 -22.17 -3.09
N LYS A 103 14.42 -22.02 -4.36
CA LYS A 103 15.80 -21.73 -4.76
C LYS A 103 16.08 -20.23 -4.81
N VAL A 104 17.35 -19.83 -4.94
CA VAL A 104 17.75 -18.43 -4.93
C VAL A 104 18.27 -17.97 -6.28
N LEU A 105 18.12 -16.68 -6.57
CA LEU A 105 18.68 -16.04 -7.75
C LEU A 105 20.21 -16.06 -7.72
N GLU A 106 20.82 -16.36 -8.86
CA GLU A 106 22.27 -16.43 -9.03
C GLU A 106 22.68 -15.87 -10.40
N LEU A 107 23.74 -15.06 -10.41
CA LEU A 107 24.46 -14.69 -11.63
C LEU A 107 25.65 -15.64 -11.81
N PRO A 108 25.69 -16.48 -12.87
CA PRO A 108 26.74 -17.49 -13.04
C PRO A 108 28.18 -16.96 -13.12
N ASP A 109 28.37 -15.74 -13.60
CA ASP A 109 29.66 -15.07 -13.72
C ASP A 109 29.51 -13.54 -13.59
N ALA A 110 30.51 -12.75 -14.02
CA ALA A 110 30.49 -11.28 -13.97
C ALA A 110 30.43 -10.61 -15.37
N GLN A 111 30.18 -11.38 -16.44
CA GLN A 111 30.09 -10.85 -17.79
C GLN A 111 28.75 -10.12 -18.00
N ASP A 112 28.79 -9.09 -18.85
CA ASP A 112 27.58 -8.38 -19.24
C ASP A 112 26.69 -9.28 -20.10
N GLY A 113 25.38 -9.24 -19.82
CA GLY A 113 24.40 -10.05 -20.54
C GLY A 113 24.31 -11.50 -20.12
N THR A 114 25.12 -11.93 -19.14
CA THR A 114 24.95 -13.26 -18.54
C THR A 114 23.56 -13.36 -17.91
N GLN A 115 22.80 -14.37 -18.34
CA GLN A 115 21.44 -14.58 -17.88
C GLN A 115 21.41 -14.99 -16.41
N LEU A 116 20.50 -14.37 -15.67
CA LEU A 116 20.18 -14.74 -14.30
C LEU A 116 19.50 -16.11 -14.28
N VAL A 117 19.91 -16.95 -13.33
CA VAL A 117 19.33 -18.28 -13.11
C VAL A 117 18.85 -18.41 -11.67
N GLN A 118 18.09 -19.48 -11.39
CA GLN A 118 17.92 -19.97 -10.03
C GLN A 118 18.82 -21.17 -9.75
N ASN A 119 19.35 -21.24 -8.53
CA ASN A 119 20.16 -22.36 -8.04
C ASN A 119 19.87 -22.65 -6.57
N THR A 120 20.21 -23.87 -6.15
CA THR A 120 20.24 -24.24 -4.74
C THR A 120 21.12 -23.24 -3.97
N ASP A 121 20.65 -22.81 -2.80
CA ASP A 121 21.39 -21.89 -1.93
C ASP A 121 22.72 -22.51 -1.52
N SER A 122 23.81 -21.85 -1.91
CA SER A 122 25.18 -22.27 -1.64
C SER A 122 25.93 -21.31 -0.72
N GLY A 123 25.30 -20.17 -0.36
CA GLY A 123 25.95 -19.06 0.34
C GLY A 123 27.01 -18.32 -0.49
N SER A 124 27.09 -18.59 -1.80
CA SER A 124 28.03 -17.94 -2.72
C SER A 124 27.73 -16.44 -2.87
N THR A 125 28.76 -15.61 -3.02
CA THR A 125 28.59 -14.18 -3.33
C THR A 125 27.94 -13.92 -4.69
N LEU A 126 27.89 -14.92 -5.57
CA LEU A 126 27.13 -14.90 -6.82
C LEU A 126 25.61 -14.84 -6.59
N GLN A 127 25.14 -15.26 -5.41
CA GLN A 127 23.74 -15.30 -4.98
C GLN A 127 23.34 -14.11 -4.09
N HIS A 128 24.26 -13.17 -3.85
CA HIS A 128 24.07 -12.07 -2.91
C HIS A 128 23.83 -10.75 -3.66
N PHE A 129 22.76 -10.05 -3.31
CA PHE A 129 22.36 -8.78 -3.89
C PHE A 129 22.15 -7.73 -2.81
N ARG A 130 22.62 -6.51 -3.03
CA ARG A 130 22.24 -5.35 -2.21
C ARG A 130 21.23 -4.51 -2.95
N LEU A 131 20.35 -3.85 -2.21
CA LEU A 131 19.43 -2.87 -2.76
C LEU A 131 20.15 -1.51 -2.85
N ALA A 132 20.03 -0.85 -4.00
CA ALA A 132 20.49 0.52 -4.20
C ALA A 132 19.31 1.37 -4.67
N ASP A 133 19.08 2.49 -4.00
CA ASP A 133 17.92 3.33 -4.29
C ASP A 133 18.02 3.99 -5.68
N SER A 134 16.87 4.15 -6.30
CA SER A 134 16.65 4.98 -7.48
C SER A 134 15.49 5.94 -7.20
N ALA A 135 15.33 6.97 -8.03
CA ALA A 135 14.24 7.91 -7.88
C ALA A 135 12.85 7.22 -7.96
N ASP A 136 11.84 7.84 -7.38
CA ASP A 136 10.42 7.42 -7.47
C ASP A 136 10.07 6.07 -6.80
N GLY A 137 10.86 5.67 -5.79
CA GLY A 137 10.58 4.44 -5.02
C GLY A 137 10.97 3.15 -5.75
N TYR A 138 11.74 3.28 -6.83
CA TYR A 138 12.38 2.15 -7.49
C TYR A 138 13.72 1.83 -6.81
N VAL A 139 14.15 0.59 -6.97
CA VAL A 139 15.43 0.09 -6.49
C VAL A 139 16.17 -0.61 -7.62
N ARG A 140 17.48 -0.65 -7.51
CA ARG A 140 18.34 -1.56 -8.27
C ARG A 140 18.81 -2.69 -7.38
N LEU A 141 18.96 -3.86 -7.95
CA LEU A 141 19.52 -5.02 -7.26
C LEU A 141 20.96 -5.20 -7.76
N ILE A 142 21.93 -4.91 -6.89
CA ILE A 142 23.36 -4.93 -7.25
C ILE A 142 23.99 -6.19 -6.70
N ASN A 143 24.56 -7.02 -7.58
CA ASN A 143 25.21 -8.26 -7.18
C ASN A 143 26.52 -8.00 -6.42
N ARG A 144 26.77 -8.79 -5.37
CA ARG A 144 27.97 -8.64 -4.52
C ARG A 144 29.26 -8.98 -5.22
N HIS A 145 29.25 -10.02 -6.06
CA HIS A 145 30.45 -10.51 -6.72
C HIS A 145 30.87 -9.60 -7.88
N SER A 146 29.93 -9.18 -8.73
CA SER A 146 30.23 -8.38 -9.91
C SER A 146 30.12 -6.86 -9.71
N ASN A 147 29.41 -6.41 -8.66
CA ASN A 147 29.00 -5.02 -8.45
C ASN A 147 28.20 -4.44 -9.63
N LYS A 148 27.49 -5.30 -10.38
CA LYS A 148 26.64 -4.96 -11.51
C LYS A 148 25.16 -5.02 -11.13
N ALA A 149 24.33 -4.26 -11.84
CA ALA A 149 22.90 -4.20 -11.61
C ALA A 149 22.16 -5.32 -12.37
N LEU A 150 21.08 -5.80 -11.78
CA LEU A 150 20.11 -6.65 -12.47
C LEU A 150 19.44 -5.86 -13.60
N ASP A 151 19.47 -6.41 -14.81
CA ASP A 151 19.20 -5.68 -16.06
C ASP A 151 18.25 -6.47 -16.97
N VAL A 152 17.17 -5.84 -17.45
CA VAL A 152 16.39 -6.40 -18.57
C VAL A 152 17.18 -6.20 -19.86
N TRP A 153 17.75 -7.30 -20.36
CA TRP A 153 18.71 -7.26 -21.47
C TRP A 153 18.11 -6.63 -22.71
N GLU A 154 18.93 -5.82 -23.39
CA GLU A 154 18.55 -5.08 -24.59
C GLU A 154 17.27 -4.25 -24.44
N TRP A 155 16.92 -3.86 -23.20
CA TRP A 155 15.71 -3.09 -22.89
C TRP A 155 14.43 -3.77 -23.41
N SER A 156 14.41 -5.10 -23.48
CA SER A 156 13.26 -5.84 -24.01
C SER A 156 11.96 -5.47 -23.30
N THR A 157 10.86 -5.43 -24.05
CA THR A 157 9.49 -5.32 -23.52
C THR A 157 8.68 -6.59 -23.82
N ALA A 158 9.28 -7.63 -24.39
CA ALA A 158 8.62 -8.89 -24.72
C ALA A 158 8.57 -9.84 -23.51
N ASP A 159 7.55 -10.71 -23.47
CA ASP A 159 7.53 -11.85 -22.56
C ASP A 159 8.65 -12.82 -22.93
N GLY A 160 9.33 -13.35 -21.92
CA GLY A 160 10.53 -14.16 -22.12
C GLY A 160 11.80 -13.35 -22.38
N GLY A 161 11.75 -12.01 -22.31
CA GLY A 161 12.94 -11.17 -22.30
C GLY A 161 13.85 -11.58 -21.13
N ILE A 162 15.14 -11.76 -21.38
CA ILE A 162 16.05 -12.29 -20.36
C ILE A 162 16.31 -11.24 -19.26
N ILE A 163 16.40 -11.71 -18.01
CA ILE A 163 16.98 -10.93 -16.93
C ILE A 163 18.47 -11.27 -16.88
N SER A 164 19.32 -10.26 -16.84
CA SER A 164 20.77 -10.37 -16.93
C SER A 164 21.46 -9.46 -15.91
N GLN A 165 22.76 -9.23 -16.08
CA GLN A 165 23.49 -8.16 -15.40
C GLN A 165 24.17 -7.21 -16.40
N TYR A 166 24.31 -5.95 -16.00
CA TYR A 166 25.09 -4.94 -16.72
C TYR A 166 25.71 -3.93 -15.75
N GLU A 167 26.64 -3.11 -16.23
CA GLU A 167 27.12 -1.94 -15.48
C GLU A 167 25.94 -1.15 -14.88
N ASP A 168 26.04 -0.74 -13.61
CA ASP A 168 25.00 0.03 -12.94
C ASP A 168 24.96 1.45 -13.49
N LEU A 169 24.02 1.69 -14.40
CA LEU A 169 23.83 2.96 -15.10
C LEU A 169 22.60 3.73 -14.61
N ASP A 170 21.92 3.21 -13.58
CA ASP A 170 20.62 3.71 -13.14
C ASP A 170 19.57 3.76 -14.28
N GLY A 171 19.70 2.87 -15.28
CA GLY A 171 18.79 2.81 -16.41
C GLY A 171 17.41 2.28 -15.99
N TYR A 172 16.33 2.70 -16.66
CA TYR A 172 14.98 2.22 -16.30
C TYR A 172 14.79 0.71 -16.50
N ASN A 173 15.58 0.08 -17.38
CA ASN A 173 15.63 -1.38 -17.53
C ASN A 173 16.32 -2.08 -16.33
N GLN A 174 17.00 -1.33 -15.45
CA GLN A 174 17.69 -1.82 -14.24
C GLN A 174 16.92 -1.49 -12.94
N GLN A 175 15.82 -0.74 -13.05
CA GLN A 175 15.05 -0.25 -11.92
C GLN A 175 13.80 -1.11 -11.70
N TRP A 176 13.56 -1.45 -10.44
CA TRP A 176 12.55 -2.39 -10.01
C TRP A 176 11.69 -1.78 -8.91
N GLN A 177 10.37 -1.92 -9.01
CA GLN A 177 9.47 -1.67 -7.91
C GLN A 177 9.25 -2.99 -7.16
N LEU A 178 9.45 -2.99 -5.85
CA LEU A 178 9.13 -4.12 -4.99
C LEU A 178 7.66 -4.01 -4.58
N VAL A 179 6.78 -4.78 -5.24
CA VAL A 179 5.36 -4.83 -4.89
C VAL A 179 5.13 -6.05 -4.02
N SER A 180 4.69 -5.88 -2.77
CA SER A 180 4.39 -7.02 -1.91
C SER A 180 3.33 -7.92 -2.55
N SER A 181 3.66 -9.20 -2.75
CA SER A 181 2.78 -10.24 -3.30
C SER A 181 1.95 -10.93 -2.24
N ASP A 182 2.28 -10.73 -0.96
CA ASP A 182 1.33 -11.02 0.13
C ASP A 182 0.09 -10.12 0.06
N SER A 183 0.12 -9.08 -0.77
CA SER A 183 -1.04 -8.27 -1.15
C SER A 183 -1.78 -8.74 -2.42
N ALA A 184 -1.39 -9.85 -3.09
CA ALA A 184 -1.92 -10.21 -4.41
C ALA A 184 -2.21 -11.71 -4.69
N SER A 185 -1.70 -12.66 -3.90
CA SER A 185 -2.16 -14.06 -3.97
C SER A 185 -2.51 -14.54 -2.57
N GLY A 186 -3.73 -15.06 -2.38
CA GLY A 186 -4.18 -15.72 -1.14
C GLY A 186 -3.40 -16.98 -0.78
N ASP A 187 -2.07 -16.88 -0.64
CA ASP A 187 -1.27 -17.90 0.00
C ASP A 187 -1.60 -17.90 1.49
N THR A 188 -2.35 -18.92 1.85
CA THR A 188 -2.75 -19.23 3.22
C THR A 188 -1.68 -20.08 3.91
N SER A 189 -0.40 -20.05 3.49
CA SER A 189 0.68 -20.88 4.04
C SER A 189 0.87 -20.75 5.56
N GLY A 190 0.42 -19.65 6.18
CA GLY A 190 0.31 -19.49 7.64
C GLY A 190 -1.08 -19.75 8.25
N CYS A 191 -2.14 -19.79 7.43
CA CYS A 191 -3.52 -19.91 7.89
C CYS A 191 -3.76 -21.24 8.59
N GLY A 192 -4.39 -21.18 9.76
CA GLY A 192 -4.71 -22.38 10.52
C GLY A 192 -3.46 -23.10 11.03
N SER A 193 -2.29 -22.46 11.03
CA SER A 193 -1.13 -22.96 11.75
C SER A 193 -1.44 -23.01 13.25
N GLY A 194 -0.88 -24.01 13.94
CA GLY A 194 -1.23 -24.30 15.34
C GLY A 194 -2.68 -24.77 15.54
N THR A 195 -3.09 -24.91 16.80
CA THR A 195 -4.44 -25.37 17.18
C THR A 195 -5.33 -24.17 17.52
N GLY A 196 -6.51 -24.07 16.90
CA GLY A 196 -7.58 -23.17 17.35
C GLY A 196 -8.25 -23.68 18.63
N ASN A 197 -9.03 -22.81 19.27
CA ASN A 197 -9.96 -23.25 20.33
C ASN A 197 -11.10 -24.06 19.69
N ALA A 198 -11.67 -23.54 18.60
CA ALA A 198 -12.64 -24.24 17.78
C ALA A 198 -12.09 -24.48 16.36
N GLU A 199 -12.35 -25.67 15.82
CA GLU A 199 -11.94 -26.10 14.49
C GLU A 199 -13.19 -26.48 13.69
N VAL A 200 -13.36 -25.89 12.51
CA VAL A 200 -14.49 -26.11 11.60
C VAL A 200 -13.93 -26.71 10.32
N VAL A 201 -14.10 -28.02 10.13
CA VAL A 201 -13.44 -28.78 9.06
C VAL A 201 -14.47 -29.33 8.10
N LEU A 202 -14.20 -29.21 6.79
CA LEU A 202 -14.94 -29.91 5.74
C LEU A 202 -14.26 -31.24 5.42
N ASP A 203 -15.01 -32.34 5.52
CA ASP A 203 -14.63 -33.66 4.99
C ASP A 203 -15.71 -34.15 4.02
N GLY A 204 -15.33 -34.33 2.75
CA GLY A 204 -16.27 -34.54 1.66
C GLY A 204 -17.31 -33.41 1.57
N SER A 205 -18.57 -33.72 1.88
CA SER A 205 -19.68 -32.75 1.92
C SER A 205 -20.12 -32.38 3.35
N THR A 206 -19.45 -32.93 4.37
CA THR A 206 -19.83 -32.77 5.77
C THR A 206 -18.90 -31.78 6.46
N TRP A 207 -19.49 -30.69 6.93
CA TRP A 207 -18.86 -29.76 7.85
C TRP A 207 -18.99 -30.28 9.28
N THR A 208 -17.87 -30.33 10.00
CA THR A 208 -17.82 -30.64 11.43
C THR A 208 -17.16 -29.50 12.18
N ALA A 209 -17.86 -28.92 13.16
CA ALA A 209 -17.28 -27.96 14.09
C ALA A 209 -17.01 -28.65 15.43
N THR A 210 -15.80 -28.46 15.96
CA THR A 210 -15.37 -28.99 17.25
C THR A 210 -14.77 -27.90 18.12
N ASN A 211 -14.85 -28.04 19.44
CA ASN A 211 -14.16 -27.18 20.41
C ASN A 211 -13.73 -28.03 21.60
N GLY A 212 -12.43 -28.00 21.95
CA GLY A 212 -11.88 -28.83 23.03
C GLY A 212 -12.14 -30.34 22.84
N GLY A 213 -12.20 -30.81 21.60
CA GLY A 213 -12.49 -32.21 21.24
C GLY A 213 -13.98 -32.59 21.25
N SER A 214 -14.89 -31.70 21.65
CA SER A 214 -16.34 -31.93 21.59
C SER A 214 -16.90 -31.42 20.27
N THR A 215 -17.68 -32.26 19.57
CA THR A 215 -18.41 -31.84 18.37
C THR A 215 -19.59 -30.95 18.75
N VAL A 216 -19.61 -29.74 18.19
CA VAL A 216 -20.68 -28.74 18.38
C VAL A 216 -21.58 -28.58 17.16
N TYR A 217 -21.16 -29.10 16.00
CA TYR A 217 -21.99 -29.16 14.80
C TYR A 217 -21.50 -30.26 13.85
N THR A 218 -22.45 -30.93 13.19
CA THR A 218 -22.20 -31.75 12.00
C THR A 218 -23.34 -31.50 11.02
N GLY A 219 -23.02 -31.24 9.76
CA GLY A 219 -24.02 -31.00 8.71
C GLY A 219 -23.41 -30.53 7.40
N THR A 220 -24.22 -30.03 6.48
CA THR A 220 -23.76 -29.65 5.13
C THR A 220 -23.59 -28.13 4.94
N SER A 221 -23.98 -27.32 5.92
CA SER A 221 -23.97 -25.86 5.83
C SER A 221 -22.67 -25.28 6.40
N MET A 222 -21.86 -24.66 5.54
CA MET A 222 -20.64 -23.95 5.95
C MET A 222 -20.97 -22.86 6.98
N LEU A 223 -21.99 -22.04 6.72
CA LEU A 223 -22.35 -20.95 7.63
C LEU A 223 -22.78 -21.46 9.01
N SER A 224 -23.59 -22.52 9.05
CA SER A 224 -24.04 -23.11 10.31
C SER A 224 -22.87 -23.70 11.10
N ALA A 225 -21.90 -24.33 10.42
CA ALA A 225 -20.70 -24.86 11.04
C ALA A 225 -19.78 -23.74 11.59
N MET A 226 -19.55 -22.69 10.80
CA MET A 226 -18.80 -21.51 11.25
C MET A 226 -19.47 -20.85 12.46
N GLN A 227 -20.78 -20.63 12.39
CA GLN A 227 -21.53 -20.01 13.49
C GLN A 227 -21.53 -20.89 14.73
N ALA A 228 -21.60 -22.21 14.61
CA ALA A 228 -21.50 -23.13 15.74
C ALA A 228 -20.10 -23.11 16.38
N GLY A 229 -19.04 -23.06 15.56
CA GLY A 229 -17.67 -22.88 16.04
C GLY A 229 -17.51 -21.60 16.86
N VAL A 230 -17.97 -20.46 16.32
CA VAL A 230 -17.96 -19.16 17.01
C VAL A 230 -18.81 -19.16 18.28
N SER A 231 -20.02 -19.73 18.23
CA SER A 231 -20.94 -19.79 19.38
C SER A 231 -20.47 -20.74 20.47
N SER A 232 -19.56 -21.68 20.17
CA SER A 232 -18.99 -22.59 21.16
C SER A 232 -17.91 -21.96 22.04
N LEU A 233 -17.40 -20.79 21.65
CA LEU A 233 -16.39 -20.07 22.41
C LEU A 233 -16.93 -19.62 23.79
N THR A 234 -16.05 -19.45 24.77
CA THR A 234 -16.40 -19.15 26.15
C THR A 234 -17.20 -17.85 26.25
N SER A 235 -18.39 -17.89 26.86
CA SER A 235 -19.22 -16.70 27.09
C SER A 235 -18.55 -15.73 28.07
N GLY A 236 -18.69 -14.43 27.83
CA GLY A 236 -18.13 -13.38 28.72
C GLY A 236 -16.60 -13.30 28.75
N ARG A 237 -15.91 -13.92 27.77
CA ARG A 237 -14.45 -13.90 27.67
C ARG A 237 -13.89 -12.48 27.56
N THR A 238 -12.70 -12.28 28.14
CA THR A 238 -11.90 -11.05 28.07
C THR A 238 -10.51 -11.29 27.44
N SER A 239 -10.28 -12.49 26.93
CA SER A 239 -9.08 -12.89 26.19
C SER A 239 -9.50 -13.52 24.87
N LYS A 240 -8.74 -13.27 23.81
CA LYS A 240 -9.03 -13.77 22.47
C LYS A 240 -9.08 -15.30 22.46
N GLN A 241 -10.09 -15.83 21.77
CA GLN A 241 -10.18 -17.25 21.41
C GLN A 241 -10.30 -17.38 19.90
N ARG A 242 -9.71 -18.43 19.36
CA ARG A 242 -9.51 -18.62 17.93
C ARG A 242 -10.42 -19.69 17.35
N VAL A 243 -11.09 -19.37 16.25
CA VAL A 243 -11.84 -20.30 15.39
C VAL A 243 -11.09 -20.44 14.08
N VAL A 244 -10.77 -21.66 13.70
CA VAL A 244 -10.12 -21.98 12.42
C VAL A 244 -11.10 -22.74 11.54
N VAL A 245 -11.36 -22.24 10.34
CA VAL A 245 -12.23 -22.87 9.35
C VAL A 245 -11.36 -23.43 8.24
N ARG A 246 -11.45 -24.74 7.99
CA ARG A 246 -10.64 -25.49 7.02
C ARG A 246 -11.54 -26.09 5.96
N GLY A 247 -11.50 -25.48 4.77
CA GLY A 247 -12.29 -25.90 3.63
C GLY A 247 -13.02 -24.72 2.98
N SER A 248 -13.47 -24.97 1.76
CA SER A 248 -14.20 -24.00 0.95
C SER A 248 -15.68 -24.39 0.89
N GLY A 249 -16.56 -23.40 0.82
CA GLY A 249 -18.00 -23.64 0.77
C GLY A 249 -18.77 -22.45 0.25
N THR A 250 -20.08 -22.62 0.13
CA THR A 250 -20.98 -21.54 -0.30
C THR A 250 -21.88 -21.07 0.85
N ILE A 251 -22.07 -19.76 0.96
CA ILE A 251 -23.08 -19.15 1.83
C ILE A 251 -24.03 -18.27 0.99
N SER A 252 -25.21 -17.98 1.54
CA SER A 252 -26.17 -17.06 0.92
C SER A 252 -25.78 -15.60 1.20
N ALA A 253 -25.92 -14.73 0.20
CA ALA A 253 -25.77 -13.29 0.35
C ALA A 253 -26.82 -12.67 1.29
N ALA A 254 -27.92 -13.38 1.56
CA ALA A 254 -28.96 -13.00 2.54
C ALA A 254 -28.61 -13.41 3.98
N SER A 255 -27.37 -13.80 4.25
CA SER A 255 -26.94 -14.31 5.55
C SER A 255 -25.63 -13.67 6.01
N ARG A 256 -25.32 -13.82 7.30
CA ARG A 256 -24.09 -13.33 7.89
C ARG A 256 -23.55 -14.23 8.98
N LEU A 257 -22.22 -14.30 9.10
CA LEU A 257 -21.55 -14.85 10.27
C LEU A 257 -21.33 -13.73 11.29
N SER A 258 -21.95 -13.83 12.47
CA SER A 258 -21.77 -12.82 13.52
C SER A 258 -20.60 -13.19 14.41
N VAL A 259 -19.60 -12.31 14.50
CA VAL A 259 -18.37 -12.49 15.28
C VAL A 259 -18.41 -11.59 16.51
N PRO A 260 -18.44 -12.14 17.74
CA PRO A 260 -18.46 -11.37 18.98
C PRO A 260 -17.04 -10.95 19.39
N SER A 261 -16.94 -10.10 20.42
CA SER A 261 -15.68 -9.64 20.99
C SER A 261 -14.70 -10.77 21.35
N TYR A 262 -13.41 -10.46 21.36
CA TYR A 262 -12.33 -11.37 21.72
C TYR A 262 -12.34 -12.65 20.85
N THR A 263 -12.51 -12.49 19.55
CA THR A 263 -12.56 -13.60 18.60
C THR A 263 -11.54 -13.40 17.50
N ILE A 264 -10.71 -14.41 17.30
CA ILE A 264 -9.87 -14.56 16.11
C ILE A 264 -10.62 -15.53 15.19
N LEU A 265 -10.96 -15.12 13.98
CA LEU A 265 -11.58 -15.98 12.98
C LEU A 265 -10.64 -16.09 11.77
N GLU A 266 -10.15 -17.30 11.51
CA GLU A 266 -9.36 -17.61 10.32
C GLU A 266 -10.15 -18.52 9.41
N VAL A 267 -10.28 -18.13 8.14
CA VAL A 267 -10.93 -18.94 7.11
C VAL A 267 -9.88 -19.39 6.10
N CYS A 268 -9.39 -20.62 6.28
CA CYS A 268 -8.35 -21.28 5.48
C CYS A 268 -8.97 -22.03 4.30
N GLY A 269 -9.81 -21.31 3.57
CA GLY A 269 -10.52 -21.77 2.39
C GLY A 269 -11.34 -20.62 1.81
N THR A 270 -12.08 -20.90 0.76
CA THR A 270 -12.86 -19.86 0.06
C THR A 270 -14.31 -19.87 0.52
N VAL A 271 -14.80 -18.71 0.95
CA VAL A 271 -16.23 -18.47 1.11
C VAL A 271 -16.80 -17.94 -0.20
N ASN A 272 -17.48 -18.80 -0.94
CA ASN A 272 -18.24 -18.37 -2.11
C ASN A 272 -19.61 -17.84 -1.68
N VAL A 273 -19.99 -16.66 -2.15
CA VAL A 273 -21.27 -16.03 -1.80
C VAL A 273 -22.19 -16.00 -3.01
N SER A 274 -23.43 -16.45 -2.82
CA SER A 274 -24.41 -16.55 -3.90
C SER A 274 -25.75 -15.94 -3.52
N GLY A 275 -26.51 -15.50 -4.52
CA GLY A 275 -27.80 -14.85 -4.32
C GLY A 275 -27.68 -13.36 -4.04
N SER A 276 -28.72 -12.79 -3.44
CA SER A 276 -28.79 -11.37 -3.06
C SER A 276 -29.21 -11.22 -1.60
N GLY A 277 -28.88 -10.07 -1.00
CA GLY A 277 -29.21 -9.74 0.37
C GLY A 277 -29.44 -8.23 0.54
N SER A 278 -29.87 -7.83 1.74
CA SER A 278 -30.12 -6.43 2.09
C SER A 278 -29.81 -6.19 3.57
N GLY A 279 -29.66 -4.91 3.96
CA GLY A 279 -29.36 -4.53 5.34
C GLY A 279 -27.90 -4.79 5.71
N ASP A 280 -27.67 -5.38 6.89
CA ASP A 280 -26.34 -5.61 7.47
C ASP A 280 -25.85 -7.06 7.23
N GLN A 281 -25.95 -7.57 6.00
CA GLN A 281 -25.48 -8.94 5.64
C GLN A 281 -24.05 -8.92 5.13
N ALA A 282 -23.19 -9.74 5.72
CA ALA A 282 -21.77 -9.80 5.36
C ALA A 282 -21.21 -11.21 5.57
N VAL A 283 -20.16 -11.58 4.84
CA VAL A 283 -19.45 -12.84 5.12
C VAL A 283 -18.98 -12.88 6.56
N VAL A 284 -18.39 -11.78 7.03
CA VAL A 284 -18.04 -11.54 8.43
C VAL A 284 -18.70 -10.27 8.91
N TYR A 285 -19.52 -10.37 9.96
CA TYR A 285 -20.23 -9.24 10.57
C TYR A 285 -19.84 -9.09 12.03
N ALA A 286 -19.46 -7.87 12.44
CA ALA A 286 -19.17 -7.56 13.84
C ALA A 286 -19.75 -6.19 14.23
N ARG A 287 -20.50 -6.12 15.33
CA ARG A 287 -21.15 -4.88 15.78
C ARG A 287 -21.01 -4.67 17.27
N GLY A 288 -20.53 -3.49 17.68
CA GLY A 288 -20.35 -3.14 19.09
C GLY A 288 -19.35 -4.06 19.79
N VAL A 289 -18.30 -4.46 19.09
CA VAL A 289 -17.32 -5.46 19.54
C VAL A 289 -15.97 -4.84 19.90
N THR A 290 -15.19 -5.56 20.70
CA THR A 290 -13.78 -5.26 20.96
C THR A 290 -12.91 -6.47 20.64
N ASP A 291 -11.67 -6.24 20.19
CA ASP A 291 -10.63 -7.27 20.09
C ASP A 291 -11.01 -8.42 19.14
N VAL A 292 -11.40 -8.06 17.92
CA VAL A 292 -11.72 -9.02 16.84
C VAL A 292 -10.62 -9.02 15.80
N GLU A 293 -10.17 -10.21 15.43
CA GLU A 293 -9.14 -10.39 14.39
C GLU A 293 -9.64 -11.32 13.30
N ILE A 294 -9.42 -10.93 12.04
CA ILE A 294 -9.65 -11.77 10.85
C ILE A 294 -8.31 -11.89 10.10
N PRO A 295 -7.40 -12.79 10.52
CA PRO A 295 -6.06 -12.86 9.95
C PRO A 295 -6.05 -13.32 8.49
N TYR A 296 -7.00 -14.18 8.11
CA TYR A 296 -7.11 -14.75 6.76
C TYR A 296 -8.57 -14.88 6.36
N LEU A 297 -8.92 -14.34 5.20
CA LEU A 297 -10.23 -14.53 4.59
C LEU A 297 -10.15 -14.43 3.06
N THR A 298 -10.64 -15.47 2.38
CA THR A 298 -10.85 -15.46 0.94
C THR A 298 -12.34 -15.49 0.61
N VAL A 299 -12.82 -14.52 -0.19
CA VAL A 299 -14.23 -14.39 -0.59
C VAL A 299 -14.38 -14.34 -2.10
N THR A 300 -15.37 -15.06 -2.64
CA THR A 300 -15.79 -14.94 -4.04
C THR A 300 -17.30 -14.70 -4.16
N GLY A 301 -17.74 -14.30 -5.36
CA GLY A 301 -19.16 -14.21 -5.69
C GLY A 301 -19.79 -12.85 -5.38
N THR A 302 -21.05 -12.84 -4.91
CA THR A 302 -21.88 -11.63 -4.82
C THR A 302 -22.31 -11.29 -3.38
N PRO A 303 -21.37 -11.05 -2.45
CA PRO A 303 -21.75 -10.58 -1.12
C PRO A 303 -22.41 -9.20 -1.19
N LEU A 304 -23.21 -8.86 -0.17
CA LEU A 304 -23.57 -7.45 0.05
C LEU A 304 -22.35 -6.70 0.61
N TYR A 305 -21.75 -7.25 1.67
CA TYR A 305 -20.44 -6.87 2.18
C TYR A 305 -19.56 -8.12 2.35
N GLY A 306 -18.28 -8.05 1.98
CA GLY A 306 -17.32 -9.09 2.37
C GLY A 306 -17.15 -9.08 3.89
N ILE A 307 -16.61 -7.99 4.43
CA ILE A 307 -16.50 -7.75 5.87
C ILE A 307 -17.29 -6.50 6.24
N PHE A 308 -18.04 -6.57 7.33
CA PHE A 308 -18.74 -5.40 7.88
C PHE A 308 -18.54 -5.30 9.39
N VAL A 309 -17.82 -4.26 9.81
CA VAL A 309 -17.63 -3.86 11.20
C VAL A 309 -18.36 -2.56 11.50
N ARG A 310 -19.09 -2.51 12.62
CA ARG A 310 -19.82 -1.32 13.08
C ARG A 310 -19.59 -1.05 14.57
N ASN A 311 -19.12 0.16 14.91
CA ASN A 311 -18.76 0.57 16.27
C ASN A 311 -17.80 -0.43 16.95
N GLY A 312 -16.69 -0.75 16.27
CA GLY A 312 -15.67 -1.69 16.75
C GLY A 312 -14.50 -1.00 17.49
N VAL A 313 -13.80 -1.75 18.33
CA VAL A 313 -12.56 -1.32 19.01
C VAL A 313 -11.51 -2.42 18.85
N ASN A 314 -10.26 -2.08 18.55
CA ASN A 314 -9.17 -3.06 18.38
C ASN A 314 -9.53 -4.14 17.35
N ILE A 315 -9.65 -3.72 16.09
CA ILE A 315 -10.03 -4.57 14.97
C ILE A 315 -8.79 -4.81 14.11
N ALA A 316 -8.41 -6.07 13.90
CA ALA A 316 -7.29 -6.41 13.03
C ALA A 316 -7.76 -7.27 11.85
N LEU A 317 -7.47 -6.85 10.63
CA LEU A 317 -7.69 -7.61 9.41
C LEU A 317 -6.32 -7.91 8.82
N GLY A 318 -5.99 -9.19 8.62
CA GLY A 318 -4.70 -9.61 8.10
C GLY A 318 -4.67 -9.61 6.57
N GLN A 319 -4.48 -10.80 6.01
CA GLN A 319 -4.47 -11.04 4.57
C GLN A 319 -5.90 -11.33 4.08
N ILE A 320 -6.49 -10.35 3.39
CA ILE A 320 -7.86 -10.42 2.90
C ILE A 320 -7.86 -10.44 1.37
N ASP A 321 -8.43 -11.49 0.79
CA ASP A 321 -8.52 -11.66 -0.66
C ASP A 321 -9.99 -11.76 -1.08
N MET A 322 -10.48 -10.79 -1.85
CA MET A 322 -11.86 -10.73 -2.31
C MET A 322 -11.93 -10.63 -3.83
N ARG A 323 -12.34 -11.72 -4.49
CA ARG A 323 -12.59 -11.76 -5.94
C ARG A 323 -14.09 -11.80 -6.20
N LEU A 324 -14.70 -10.61 -6.18
CA LEU A 324 -16.15 -10.45 -6.19
C LEU A 324 -16.68 -10.18 -7.61
N SER A 325 -18.00 -10.31 -7.77
CA SER A 325 -18.73 -9.92 -8.98
C SER A 325 -19.83 -8.89 -8.72
N SER A 326 -20.04 -8.52 -7.46
CA SER A 326 -20.91 -7.43 -6.99
C SER A 326 -20.63 -7.15 -5.51
N GLY A 327 -21.24 -6.12 -4.95
CA GLY A 327 -21.18 -5.78 -3.53
C GLY A 327 -20.09 -4.79 -3.17
N LEU A 328 -19.84 -4.68 -1.87
CA LEU A 328 -18.76 -3.89 -1.27
C LEU A 328 -17.77 -4.85 -0.58
N GLY A 329 -16.47 -4.62 -0.71
CA GLY A 329 -15.45 -5.47 -0.08
C GLY A 329 -15.48 -5.37 1.45
N ILE A 330 -14.91 -4.30 2.02
CA ILE A 330 -14.82 -4.08 3.47
C ILE A 330 -15.49 -2.77 3.85
N ARG A 331 -16.46 -2.82 4.76
CA ARG A 331 -17.10 -1.66 5.39
C ARG A 331 -16.74 -1.62 6.88
N ILE A 332 -16.17 -0.52 7.34
CA ILE A 332 -15.90 -0.28 8.77
C ILE A 332 -16.52 1.05 9.16
N ASP A 333 -17.56 1.06 9.98
CA ASP A 333 -18.24 2.30 10.33
C ASP A 333 -18.62 2.46 11.80
N ASN A 334 -19.21 3.60 12.16
CA ASN A 334 -19.78 3.87 13.47
C ASN A 334 -21.29 4.16 13.44
N HIS A 335 -22.01 3.74 12.39
CA HIS A 335 -23.42 4.13 12.18
C HIS A 335 -24.40 3.51 13.18
N GLY A 336 -23.97 2.60 14.05
CA GLY A 336 -24.79 2.14 15.17
C GLY A 336 -24.94 3.18 16.26
N ASP A 337 -23.92 4.03 16.45
CA ASP A 337 -23.90 5.21 17.32
C ASP A 337 -22.78 6.15 16.83
N THR A 338 -23.14 7.21 16.12
CA THR A 338 -22.17 8.13 15.50
C THR A 338 -21.44 9.00 16.51
N SER A 339 -21.88 9.03 17.78
CA SER A 339 -21.14 9.68 18.86
C SER A 339 -19.92 8.88 19.32
N VAL A 340 -19.88 7.58 19.00
CA VAL A 340 -18.80 6.66 19.37
C VAL A 340 -18.11 6.13 18.13
N ARG A 341 -16.95 6.72 17.80
CA ARG A 341 -16.12 6.29 16.67
C ARG A 341 -15.65 4.84 16.81
N THR A 342 -15.59 4.13 15.70
CA THR A 342 -14.83 2.88 15.60
C THR A 342 -13.35 3.23 15.75
N ARG A 343 -12.60 2.49 16.56
CA ARG A 343 -11.23 2.90 16.93
C ARG A 343 -10.20 1.78 16.87
N ASN A 344 -8.95 2.17 16.64
CA ASN A 344 -7.80 1.26 16.60
C ASN A 344 -8.02 0.09 15.64
N VAL A 345 -8.06 0.42 14.36
CA VAL A 345 -8.25 -0.53 13.26
C VAL A 345 -6.92 -0.73 12.54
N GLN A 346 -6.51 -1.98 12.40
CA GLN A 346 -5.38 -2.38 11.58
C GLN A 346 -5.88 -3.25 10.43
N ILE A 347 -5.38 -2.97 9.22
CA ILE A 347 -5.58 -3.77 8.03
C ILE A 347 -4.19 -4.00 7.43
N ASP A 348 -3.74 -5.26 7.34
CA ASP A 348 -2.43 -5.54 6.75
C ASP A 348 -2.51 -5.38 5.24
N ASN A 349 -3.09 -6.35 4.52
CA ASN A 349 -3.27 -6.24 3.07
C ASN A 349 -4.64 -6.70 2.61
N VAL A 350 -5.19 -5.98 1.64
CA VAL A 350 -6.45 -6.31 0.98
C VAL A 350 -6.23 -6.38 -0.51
N TYR A 351 -6.46 -7.54 -1.11
CA TYR A 351 -6.77 -7.65 -2.53
C TYR A 351 -8.29 -7.63 -2.71
N VAL A 352 -8.80 -6.75 -3.57
CA VAL A 352 -10.24 -6.68 -3.86
C VAL A 352 -10.49 -6.40 -5.34
N SER A 353 -11.36 -7.20 -5.95
CA SER A 353 -11.76 -7.00 -7.35
C SER A 353 -13.25 -7.17 -7.61
N GLY A 354 -13.76 -6.49 -8.63
CA GLY A 354 -15.10 -6.73 -9.19
C GLY A 354 -16.27 -6.38 -8.26
N THR A 355 -16.04 -5.51 -7.27
CA THR A 355 -17.12 -4.92 -6.47
C THR A 355 -18.01 -4.05 -7.37
N SER A 356 -19.31 -4.03 -7.12
CA SER A 356 -20.20 -3.00 -7.72
C SER A 356 -20.21 -1.70 -6.91
N ASN A 357 -19.46 -1.68 -5.81
CA ASN A 357 -19.30 -0.57 -4.87
C ASN A 357 -17.79 -0.37 -4.54
N HIS A 358 -17.48 0.13 -3.35
CA HIS A 358 -16.12 0.34 -2.86
C HIS A 358 -15.36 -0.97 -2.61
N GLY A 359 -14.03 -0.91 -2.78
CA GLY A 359 -13.13 -1.96 -2.31
C GLY A 359 -13.09 -1.98 -0.78
N VAL A 360 -12.58 -0.89 -0.19
CA VAL A 360 -12.55 -0.65 1.25
C VAL A 360 -13.15 0.72 1.55
N GLU A 361 -14.06 0.78 2.51
CA GLU A 361 -14.64 2.02 2.99
C GLU A 361 -14.65 2.09 4.52
N THR A 362 -14.14 3.20 5.07
CA THR A 362 -14.28 3.55 6.47
C THR A 362 -15.26 4.71 6.65
N TYR A 363 -16.00 4.77 7.76
CA TYR A 363 -16.82 5.94 8.16
C TYR A 363 -16.78 6.16 9.67
N GLY A 364 -16.32 7.32 10.13
CA GLY A 364 -16.32 7.64 11.56
C GLY A 364 -15.30 6.81 12.34
N VAL A 365 -14.09 6.67 11.77
CA VAL A 365 -12.99 5.87 12.35
C VAL A 365 -11.92 6.78 12.95
N ASP A 366 -11.37 6.39 14.10
CA ASP A 366 -10.25 7.05 14.78
C ASP A 366 -9.12 6.06 15.05
N GLY A 367 -7.96 6.27 14.42
CA GLY A 367 -6.84 5.34 14.50
C GLY A 367 -7.03 4.20 13.49
N LEU A 368 -6.47 4.40 12.30
CA LEU A 368 -6.49 3.43 11.20
C LEU A 368 -5.07 3.24 10.68
N THR A 369 -4.61 1.99 10.62
CA THR A 369 -3.37 1.63 9.92
C THR A 369 -3.71 0.66 8.81
N ILE A 370 -3.28 0.96 7.59
CA ILE A 370 -3.42 0.08 6.44
C ILE A 370 -2.03 -0.16 5.82
N GLY A 371 -1.65 -1.41 5.59
CA GLY A 371 -0.48 -1.73 4.77
C GLY A 371 -0.77 -1.44 3.29
N THR A 372 -1.50 -2.35 2.63
CA THR A 372 -1.83 -2.21 1.19
C THR A 372 -3.30 -2.45 0.89
N VAL A 373 -3.89 -1.62 0.02
CA VAL A 373 -5.13 -1.93 -0.70
C VAL A 373 -4.80 -2.07 -2.19
N THR A 374 -4.92 -3.29 -2.70
CA THR A 374 -4.84 -3.63 -4.13
C THR A 374 -6.26 -3.76 -4.67
N ALA A 375 -6.73 -2.76 -5.42
CA ALA A 375 -8.08 -2.70 -5.97
C ALA A 375 -8.07 -2.91 -7.49
N ARG A 376 -8.93 -3.79 -8.01
CA ARG A 376 -9.05 -4.05 -9.46
C ARG A 376 -10.50 -3.98 -9.90
N ASN A 377 -10.83 -3.05 -10.79
CA ASN A 377 -12.17 -2.91 -11.36
C ASN A 377 -13.27 -2.78 -10.29
N THR A 378 -13.04 -1.94 -9.28
CA THR A 378 -14.06 -1.63 -8.27
C THR A 378 -15.06 -0.63 -8.84
N GLY A 379 -16.35 -0.85 -8.62
CA GLY A 379 -17.42 0.00 -9.15
C GLY A 379 -17.32 1.45 -8.66
N TYR A 380 -16.88 1.65 -7.41
CA TYR A 380 -16.54 2.97 -6.85
C TYR A 380 -15.05 3.01 -6.44
N SER A 381 -14.71 3.69 -5.35
CA SER A 381 -13.32 3.85 -4.92
C SER A 381 -12.65 2.53 -4.52
N GLY A 382 -11.36 2.42 -4.80
CA GLY A 382 -10.52 1.35 -4.26
C GLY A 382 -10.45 1.44 -2.74
N LEU A 383 -10.03 2.61 -2.24
CA LEU A 383 -10.09 2.98 -0.83
C LEU A 383 -10.84 4.32 -0.66
N LEU A 384 -11.85 4.32 0.21
CA LEU A 384 -12.56 5.51 0.67
C LEU A 384 -12.37 5.70 2.18
N LEU A 385 -11.74 6.81 2.56
CA LEU A 385 -11.74 7.30 3.93
C LEU A 385 -12.84 8.34 4.10
N ASN A 386 -13.89 7.97 4.82
CA ASN A 386 -15.04 8.82 5.11
C ASN A 386 -14.99 9.19 6.58
N ASP A 387 -15.08 10.49 6.93
CA ASP A 387 -15.01 10.97 8.32
C ASP A 387 -13.98 10.15 9.13
N THR A 388 -12.74 10.03 8.67
CA THR A 388 -11.70 9.22 9.32
C THR A 388 -10.60 10.15 9.82
N ILE A 389 -10.05 9.87 10.99
CA ILE A 389 -8.97 10.66 11.61
C ILE A 389 -7.86 9.73 12.09
N ASN A 390 -6.65 10.27 12.19
CA ASN A 390 -5.47 9.53 12.67
C ASN A 390 -5.23 8.25 11.85
N ALA A 391 -5.06 8.42 10.53
CA ALA A 391 -4.90 7.30 9.60
C ALA A 391 -3.51 7.29 8.95
N THR A 392 -2.91 6.11 8.88
CA THR A 392 -1.70 5.84 8.09
C THR A 392 -2.02 4.74 7.08
N VAL A 393 -1.75 4.99 5.81
CA VAL A 393 -1.94 4.04 4.71
C VAL A 393 -0.60 3.89 4.00
N GLY A 394 -0.10 2.66 3.85
CA GLY A 394 1.12 2.40 3.09
C GLY A 394 0.89 2.66 1.60
N THR A 395 0.11 1.79 0.95
CA THR A 395 -0.12 1.84 -0.50
C THR A 395 -1.59 1.65 -0.86
N VAL A 396 -2.08 2.48 -1.77
CA VAL A 396 -3.29 2.22 -2.55
C VAL A 396 -2.86 1.96 -3.99
N ASP A 397 -2.95 0.72 -4.43
CA ASP A 397 -2.70 0.32 -5.81
C ASP A 397 -4.06 0.00 -6.46
N ALA A 398 -4.52 0.83 -7.39
CA ALA A 398 -5.80 0.64 -8.04
C ALA A 398 -5.72 0.66 -9.57
N GLU A 399 -6.39 -0.30 -10.19
CA GLU A 399 -6.62 -0.34 -11.64
C GLU A 399 -8.12 -0.36 -11.92
N GLY A 400 -8.59 0.53 -12.80
CA GLY A 400 -10.00 0.58 -13.22
C GLY A 400 -10.99 1.00 -12.13
N ALA A 401 -10.52 1.49 -10.97
CA ALA A 401 -11.39 1.89 -9.87
C ALA A 401 -12.27 3.09 -10.23
N GLY A 402 -13.59 2.94 -10.06
CA GLY A 402 -14.55 4.00 -10.30
C GLY A 402 -14.72 4.38 -11.77
N SER A 403 -14.36 3.51 -12.72
CA SER A 403 -14.56 3.75 -14.16
C SER A 403 -16.02 4.08 -14.48
N GLY A 404 -16.25 5.10 -15.31
CA GLY A 404 -17.57 5.63 -15.64
C GLY A 404 -18.26 6.38 -14.50
N THR A 405 -17.54 6.68 -13.40
CA THR A 405 -18.09 7.36 -12.22
C THR A 405 -17.26 8.60 -11.83
N GLY A 406 -17.67 9.28 -10.76
CA GLY A 406 -16.90 10.36 -10.13
C GLY A 406 -15.98 9.91 -8.98
N TYR A 407 -15.84 8.61 -8.74
CA TYR A 407 -15.00 8.06 -7.67
C TYR A 407 -13.52 7.93 -8.08
N ALA A 408 -12.67 7.53 -7.14
CA ALA A 408 -11.22 7.56 -7.29
C ALA A 408 -10.56 6.30 -6.72
N ALA A 409 -9.36 5.97 -7.21
CA ALA A 409 -8.49 4.97 -6.58
C ALA A 409 -8.39 5.20 -5.06
N PHE A 410 -8.05 6.42 -4.65
CA PHE A 410 -8.07 6.87 -3.26
C PHE A 410 -9.00 8.09 -3.08
N ARG A 411 -9.98 7.99 -2.18
CA ARG A 411 -10.93 9.07 -1.90
C ARG A 411 -10.97 9.42 -0.41
N MET A 412 -11.05 10.72 -0.13
CA MET A 412 -11.31 11.29 1.19
C MET A 412 -12.62 12.08 1.16
N ALA A 413 -13.54 11.80 2.09
CA ALA A 413 -14.87 12.41 2.10
C ALA A 413 -15.40 12.72 3.51
N ASN A 414 -16.39 13.63 3.54
CA ASN A 414 -17.20 14.04 4.69
C ASN A 414 -16.39 14.28 5.95
N ARG A 415 -15.57 15.33 5.96
CA ARG A 415 -14.74 15.74 7.11
C ARG A 415 -13.64 14.76 7.49
N ASN A 416 -13.22 13.92 6.56
CA ASN A 416 -11.99 13.14 6.74
C ASN A 416 -10.82 14.08 7.10
N GLY A 417 -10.05 13.70 8.12
CA GLY A 417 -8.91 14.44 8.66
C GLY A 417 -9.26 15.62 9.58
N ARG A 418 -10.54 15.97 9.74
CA ARG A 418 -10.95 17.06 10.64
C ARG A 418 -10.86 16.62 12.10
N VAL A 419 -10.06 17.32 12.90
CA VAL A 419 -10.00 17.15 14.35
C VAL A 419 -10.49 18.42 15.01
N ASN A 420 -11.60 18.30 15.75
CA ASN A 420 -12.36 19.45 16.24
C ASN A 420 -12.75 20.37 15.05
N ASP A 421 -12.29 21.62 15.04
CA ASP A 421 -12.55 22.60 13.98
C ASP A 421 -11.34 22.87 13.08
N ALA A 422 -10.34 21.99 13.10
CA ALA A 422 -9.11 22.15 12.33
C ALA A 422 -8.77 20.90 11.50
N TYR A 423 -7.83 21.07 10.58
CA TYR A 423 -7.28 20.01 9.73
C TYR A 423 -5.79 19.83 10.00
N PRO A 424 -5.37 19.41 11.21
CA PRO A 424 -3.97 19.06 11.44
C PRO A 424 -3.59 17.88 10.54
N THR A 425 -2.33 17.78 10.15
CA THR A 425 -1.86 16.61 9.40
C THR A 425 -1.97 15.35 10.26
N ASN A 426 -2.99 14.54 9.99
CA ASN A 426 -3.29 13.30 10.69
C ASN A 426 -3.69 12.15 9.75
N ILE A 427 -3.74 12.40 8.44
CA ILE A 427 -3.86 11.40 7.40
C ILE A 427 -2.53 11.34 6.65
N ARG A 428 -1.87 10.18 6.66
CA ARG A 428 -0.62 9.95 5.91
C ARG A 428 -0.83 8.79 4.96
N VAL A 429 -0.51 9.00 3.69
CA VAL A 429 -0.57 7.99 2.65
C VAL A 429 0.79 7.90 1.98
N GLY A 430 1.41 6.73 2.00
CA GLY A 430 2.72 6.53 1.39
C GLY A 430 2.66 6.65 -0.13
N THR A 431 1.90 5.77 -0.79
CA THR A 431 1.81 5.75 -2.25
C THR A 431 0.38 5.58 -2.73
N VAL A 432 -0.02 6.36 -3.74
CA VAL A 432 -1.23 6.10 -4.55
C VAL A 432 -0.80 5.80 -5.98
N ILE A 433 -1.07 4.57 -6.43
CA ILE A 433 -0.91 4.13 -7.81
C ILE A 433 -2.30 4.01 -8.42
N ALA A 434 -2.53 4.70 -9.53
CA ALA A 434 -3.79 4.61 -10.26
C ALA A 434 -3.52 4.37 -11.76
N ARG A 435 -4.21 3.36 -12.31
CA ARG A 435 -4.19 3.00 -13.73
C ARG A 435 -5.61 2.94 -14.25
N GLY A 436 -5.98 3.81 -15.18
CA GLY A 436 -7.37 3.88 -15.64
C GLY A 436 -8.34 4.35 -14.55
N GLY A 437 -9.63 4.03 -14.72
CA GLY A 437 -10.67 4.35 -13.74
C GLY A 437 -11.11 5.81 -13.74
N GLY A 438 -11.95 6.18 -12.77
CA GLY A 438 -12.55 7.52 -12.69
C GLY A 438 -11.52 8.62 -12.42
N ARG A 439 -10.87 8.56 -11.25
CA ARG A 439 -9.80 9.47 -10.78
C ARG A 439 -8.71 8.70 -10.05
N GLY A 440 -7.55 9.32 -9.86
CA GLY A 440 -6.51 8.79 -8.97
C GLY A 440 -6.77 9.19 -7.52
N VAL A 441 -6.73 10.50 -7.23
CA VAL A 441 -6.99 11.03 -5.88
C VAL A 441 -8.20 11.95 -5.91
N PHE A 442 -9.12 11.78 -4.95
CA PHE A 442 -10.26 12.68 -4.79
C PHE A 442 -10.49 13.06 -3.33
N CYS A 443 -10.28 14.33 -3.02
CA CYS A 443 -10.63 14.93 -1.74
C CYS A 443 -11.90 15.76 -1.91
N VAL A 444 -12.89 15.57 -1.02
CA VAL A 444 -14.18 16.28 -1.10
C VAL A 444 -14.90 16.43 0.23
N SER A 445 -15.89 17.33 0.28
CA SER A 445 -16.86 17.48 1.37
C SER A 445 -16.18 17.82 2.70
N GLU A 446 -15.50 18.96 2.70
CA GLU A 446 -14.78 19.49 3.85
C GLU A 446 -13.69 18.53 4.38
N SER A 447 -12.93 17.86 3.52
CA SER A 447 -11.90 16.89 3.94
C SER A 447 -10.49 17.49 3.87
N GLY A 448 -9.53 16.90 4.58
CA GLY A 448 -8.22 17.54 4.66
C GLY A 448 -7.23 16.84 5.59
N GLY A 449 -6.26 17.61 6.08
CA GLY A 449 -5.27 17.14 7.06
C GLY A 449 -4.41 16.01 6.53
N ALA A 450 -4.14 15.99 5.22
CA ALA A 450 -3.62 14.85 4.51
C ALA A 450 -2.30 15.13 3.80
N VAL A 451 -1.37 14.18 3.90
CA VAL A 451 -0.14 14.15 3.09
C VAL A 451 -0.13 12.84 2.32
N ILE A 452 0.00 12.92 1.00
CA ILE A 452 0.28 11.79 0.13
C ILE A 452 1.73 11.93 -0.34
N ASP A 453 2.61 11.02 0.09
CA ASP A 453 4.04 11.13 -0.16
C ASP A 453 4.36 10.88 -1.64
N ARG A 454 3.74 9.86 -2.25
CA ARG A 454 3.96 9.49 -3.65
C ARG A 454 2.66 9.31 -4.41
N VAL A 455 2.61 9.82 -5.64
CA VAL A 455 1.52 9.52 -6.59
C VAL A 455 2.07 9.06 -7.92
N ASP A 456 1.48 8.02 -8.49
CA ASP A 456 1.73 7.58 -9.85
C ASP A 456 0.38 7.31 -10.51
N ILE A 457 -0.10 8.28 -11.29
CA ILE A 457 -1.46 8.28 -11.82
C ILE A 457 -1.39 8.37 -13.34
N SER A 458 -2.00 7.41 -14.01
CA SER A 458 -2.09 7.42 -15.47
C SER A 458 -3.41 6.86 -16.00
N GLY A 459 -3.86 7.42 -17.12
CA GLY A 459 -5.01 6.90 -17.86
C GLY A 459 -6.37 7.09 -17.19
N THR A 460 -6.49 7.88 -16.13
CA THR A 460 -7.78 8.17 -15.48
C THR A 460 -8.70 8.98 -16.40
N GLU A 461 -9.99 8.68 -16.38
CA GLU A 461 -11.01 9.25 -17.29
C GLU A 461 -11.21 10.75 -17.11
N SER A 462 -11.13 11.27 -15.88
CA SER A 462 -11.25 12.70 -15.62
C SER A 462 -10.50 13.08 -14.35
N ASN A 463 -10.07 14.33 -14.22
CA ASN A 463 -9.26 14.88 -13.12
C ASN A 463 -8.48 13.80 -12.35
N SER A 464 -7.30 13.43 -12.85
CA SER A 464 -6.39 12.52 -12.15
C SER A 464 -6.28 12.82 -10.67
N ILE A 465 -6.29 14.11 -10.31
CA ILE A 465 -6.43 14.57 -8.94
C ILE A 465 -7.54 15.63 -8.88
N LEU A 466 -8.48 15.49 -7.96
CA LEU A 466 -9.49 16.51 -7.65
C LEU A 466 -9.46 16.83 -6.15
N LEU A 467 -9.22 18.10 -5.82
CA LEU A 467 -9.22 18.64 -4.46
C LEU A 467 -10.35 19.66 -4.35
N GLU A 468 -11.53 19.22 -3.91
CA GLU A 468 -12.76 20.02 -3.92
C GLU A 468 -13.26 20.32 -2.50
N ASN A 469 -13.19 21.59 -2.05
CA ASN A 469 -13.43 21.99 -0.66
C ASN A 469 -12.54 21.20 0.31
N CYS A 470 -11.23 21.27 0.06
CA CYS A 470 -10.21 20.56 0.82
C CYS A 470 -9.28 21.51 1.56
N TYR A 471 -8.77 21.06 2.72
CA TYR A 471 -8.04 21.92 3.64
C TYR A 471 -6.76 21.25 4.14
N ASN A 472 -5.62 21.93 4.05
CA ASN A 472 -4.32 21.39 4.47
C ASN A 472 -4.02 20.02 3.83
N VAL A 473 -3.91 19.99 2.50
CA VAL A 473 -3.62 18.77 1.74
C VAL A 473 -2.31 18.96 0.97
N THR A 474 -1.36 18.04 1.17
CA THR A 474 -0.13 17.96 0.39
C THR A 474 -0.18 16.74 -0.53
N ILE A 475 0.06 16.95 -1.81
CA ILE A 475 0.18 15.91 -2.83
C ILE A 475 1.64 15.82 -3.28
N ALA A 476 2.13 14.59 -3.40
CA ALA A 476 3.49 14.26 -3.79
C ALA A 476 4.54 14.87 -2.84
N GLY A 477 4.34 14.63 -1.53
CA GLY A 477 5.25 15.02 -0.46
C GLY A 477 6.73 14.70 -0.76
N ILE A 478 6.97 13.59 -1.45
CA ILE A 478 8.28 13.09 -1.88
C ILE A 478 8.43 13.19 -3.40
N SER A 479 7.56 12.54 -4.18
CA SER A 479 7.58 12.61 -5.65
C SER A 479 6.25 12.23 -6.27
N GLY A 480 6.05 12.52 -7.55
CA GLY A 480 4.94 11.93 -8.26
C GLY A 480 4.89 12.18 -9.75
N SER A 481 4.06 11.39 -10.42
CA SER A 481 3.79 11.47 -11.85
C SER A 481 2.28 11.47 -12.09
N VAL A 482 1.83 12.36 -12.96
CA VAL A 482 0.47 12.38 -13.49
C VAL A 482 0.56 12.43 -15.00
N ASN A 483 -0.06 11.46 -15.67
CA ASN A 483 -0.08 11.37 -17.12
C ASN A 483 -1.51 11.16 -17.64
N GLY A 484 -2.03 12.13 -18.39
CA GLY A 484 -3.38 12.08 -18.93
C GLY A 484 -4.24 13.21 -18.38
N SER A 485 -5.18 12.93 -17.48
CA SER A 485 -6.17 13.94 -17.06
C SER A 485 -5.68 14.93 -16.00
N ASP A 486 -6.47 15.99 -15.81
CA ASP A 486 -6.06 17.20 -15.08
C ASP A 486 -5.86 17.01 -13.57
N VAL A 487 -5.14 17.96 -12.98
CA VAL A 487 -5.09 18.18 -11.52
C VAL A 487 -5.92 19.42 -11.21
N ARG A 488 -7.04 19.23 -10.51
CA ARG A 488 -8.00 20.31 -10.28
C ARG A 488 -8.14 20.63 -8.80
N ILE A 489 -7.92 21.89 -8.46
CA ILE A 489 -8.32 22.47 -7.17
C ILE A 489 -9.63 23.21 -7.42
N ALA A 490 -10.67 22.78 -6.72
CA ALA A 490 -12.03 23.25 -6.93
C ALA A 490 -12.72 23.50 -5.59
N SER A 491 -13.93 24.05 -5.66
CA SER A 491 -14.82 24.23 -4.52
C SER A 491 -16.23 24.37 -5.01
N ARG A 492 -17.16 23.72 -4.31
CA ARG A 492 -18.59 23.97 -4.43
C ARG A 492 -19.00 25.07 -3.45
N THR A 493 -20.08 25.78 -3.76
CA THR A 493 -20.52 26.97 -3.03
C THR A 493 -21.06 26.69 -1.63
N GLU A 494 -21.36 25.44 -1.32
CA GLU A 494 -21.93 24.99 -0.06
C GLU A 494 -20.90 24.95 1.08
N PHE A 495 -19.60 25.03 0.77
CA PHE A 495 -18.52 25.00 1.75
C PHE A 495 -17.51 26.13 1.49
N ALA A 496 -16.63 26.37 2.47
CA ALA A 496 -15.50 27.27 2.27
C ALA A 496 -14.63 26.79 1.10
N VAL A 497 -14.05 27.73 0.37
CA VAL A 497 -13.12 27.42 -0.72
C VAL A 497 -11.93 26.61 -0.19
N SER A 498 -11.39 25.72 -1.02
CA SER A 498 -10.21 24.94 -0.66
C SER A 498 -9.09 25.85 -0.16
N SER A 499 -8.36 25.43 0.85
CA SER A 499 -7.25 26.20 1.43
C SER A 499 -6.05 25.34 1.80
N ASP A 500 -4.88 25.97 1.83
CA ASP A 500 -3.63 25.37 2.29
C ASP A 500 -3.29 24.09 1.52
N ILE A 501 -3.43 24.19 0.19
CA ILE A 501 -3.15 23.08 -0.74
C ILE A 501 -1.71 23.19 -1.21
N THR A 502 -0.95 22.10 -1.06
CA THR A 502 0.42 22.00 -1.60
C THR A 502 0.47 20.92 -2.68
N LEU A 503 0.80 21.31 -3.90
CA LEU A 503 1.16 20.42 -5.01
C LEU A 503 2.66 20.53 -5.22
N GLN A 504 3.41 19.44 -5.07
CA GLN A 504 4.87 19.52 -5.18
C GLN A 504 5.51 18.27 -5.79
N ASN A 505 6.72 18.40 -6.32
CA ASN A 505 7.53 17.27 -6.81
C ASN A 505 6.82 16.42 -7.88
N LEU A 506 5.99 17.04 -8.72
CA LEU A 506 5.21 16.34 -9.75
C LEU A 506 5.83 16.50 -11.13
N THR A 507 5.87 15.40 -11.87
CA THR A 507 5.96 15.44 -13.33
C THR A 507 4.55 15.34 -13.90
N LEU A 508 4.13 16.35 -14.67
CA LEU A 508 2.83 16.38 -15.34
C LEU A 508 3.03 16.16 -16.84
N THR A 509 2.39 15.13 -17.38
CA THR A 509 2.44 14.78 -18.80
C THR A 509 1.05 14.85 -19.42
N ASN A 510 0.88 15.72 -20.41
CA ASN A 510 -0.40 15.95 -21.10
C ASN A 510 -1.56 16.37 -20.17
N SER A 511 -1.27 17.07 -19.07
CA SER A 511 -2.25 17.41 -18.03
C SER A 511 -2.22 18.90 -17.67
N VAL A 512 -3.29 19.40 -17.08
CA VAL A 512 -3.36 20.80 -16.63
C VAL A 512 -3.58 20.87 -15.12
N ILE A 513 -2.81 21.71 -14.41
CA ILE A 513 -3.23 22.16 -13.07
C ILE A 513 -4.23 23.32 -13.25
N THR A 514 -5.42 23.21 -12.68
CA THR A 514 -6.43 24.29 -12.71
C THR A 514 -6.95 24.60 -11.31
N GLU A 515 -6.96 25.89 -10.96
CA GLU A 515 -7.65 26.42 -9.77
C GLU A 515 -8.95 27.12 -10.19
N ASN A 516 -10.11 26.52 -9.90
CA ASN A 516 -11.40 27.16 -10.19
C ASN A 516 -12.55 26.62 -9.30
N PRO A 517 -13.12 27.46 -8.40
CA PRO A 517 -12.68 28.82 -8.07
C PRO A 517 -11.29 28.82 -7.42
N CYS A 518 -10.70 30.00 -7.26
CA CYS A 518 -9.40 30.18 -6.63
C CYS A 518 -9.40 29.64 -5.19
N ALA A 519 -8.41 28.83 -4.87
CA ALA A 519 -8.15 28.40 -3.49
C ALA A 519 -7.37 29.47 -2.72
N VAL A 520 -7.29 29.32 -1.41
CA VAL A 520 -6.52 30.19 -0.51
C VAL A 520 -5.22 29.48 -0.11
N ASN A 521 -4.09 30.18 -0.12
CA ASN A 521 -2.79 29.63 0.27
C ASN A 521 -2.35 28.38 -0.52
N THR A 522 -2.59 28.36 -1.83
CA THR A 522 -2.06 27.31 -2.70
C THR A 522 -0.55 27.46 -2.89
N VAL A 523 0.19 26.38 -2.67
CA VAL A 523 1.63 26.27 -2.97
C VAL A 523 1.80 25.26 -4.11
N ILE A 524 2.42 25.70 -5.21
CA ILE A 524 2.79 24.85 -6.34
C ILE A 524 4.29 25.00 -6.55
N GLN A 525 5.06 23.93 -6.35
CA GLN A 525 6.52 23.99 -6.40
C GLN A 525 7.16 22.72 -6.94
N ASN A 526 8.35 22.83 -7.53
CA ASN A 526 9.07 21.69 -8.12
C ASN A 526 8.20 20.85 -9.07
N ILE A 527 7.56 21.50 -10.03
CA ILE A 527 6.72 20.85 -11.04
C ILE A 527 7.47 20.79 -12.37
N THR A 528 7.63 19.59 -12.91
CA THR A 528 8.12 19.36 -14.27
C THR A 528 6.92 19.24 -15.21
N LEU A 529 6.89 20.08 -16.25
CA LEU A 529 5.79 20.11 -17.23
C LEU A 529 6.23 19.49 -18.56
N VAL A 530 5.46 18.52 -19.05
CA VAL A 530 5.63 17.88 -20.36
C VAL A 530 4.30 17.97 -21.09
N ASN A 531 4.19 18.85 -22.10
CA ASN A 531 2.91 19.15 -22.77
C ASN A 531 1.78 19.52 -21.79
N SER A 532 2.14 20.23 -20.72
CA SER A 532 1.27 20.51 -19.57
C SER A 532 1.30 21.99 -19.23
N THR A 533 0.25 22.50 -18.61
CA THR A 533 0.15 23.91 -18.19
C THR A 533 -0.36 24.05 -16.76
N ILE A 534 -0.14 25.22 -16.18
CA ILE A 534 -0.64 25.59 -14.85
C ILE A 534 -1.50 26.84 -15.02
N ASN A 535 -2.79 26.69 -14.74
CA ASN A 535 -3.80 27.74 -14.75
C ASN A 535 -4.17 28.08 -13.31
N ARG A 536 -3.37 28.98 -12.73
CA ARG A 536 -3.47 29.47 -11.37
C ARG A 536 -4.26 30.78 -11.31
N CYS A 537 -4.89 31.03 -10.16
CA CYS A 537 -5.25 32.38 -9.72
C CYS A 537 -4.04 33.10 -9.08
#